data_AF-A0A9N8I0Z2-F1
#
_entry.id   AF-A0A9N8I0Z2-F1
#
_cell.length_a   1.000
_cell.length_b   1.000
_cell.length_c   1.000
_cell.angle_alpha   90.00
_cell.angle_beta   90.00
_cell.angle_gamma   90.00
#
_symmetry.space_group_name_H-M   'P 1'
#
loop_
_entity.id
_entity.type
_entity.pdbx_description
1 polymer ?
#
loop_
_entity_poly.entity_id
_entity_poly.type
_entity_poly.pdbx_seq_one_letter_code
_entity_poly.pdbx_strand_id
1 'polypeptide(L)'
;MMMAPNQLESFWEKLPSMQMIDDWVHNQNYSLDVVLIDDSLVEHMEGKELGKEQTSLRRDHDVFDQLFNKSDGGALDGLALGIGGDRCANLLYRLTNGELTKAFNPKVWWIVVGTEDWEFGSTPAAILAGVIAIVNAIRSVHPDTQIVINSLLPHQVNDESIRQVNLMLGC
;
A
#
# COMPACT_ATOMS: atom_id res chain seq x y z
N MET A 1 -2.45 -8.57 -17.45
CA MET A 1 -3.68 -8.57 -18.29
C MET A 1 -4.39 -7.26 -18.03
N MET A 2 -4.49 -6.34 -19.00
CA MET A 2 -5.13 -5.03 -18.75
C MET A 2 -6.64 -5.18 -18.60
N MET A 3 -7.21 -4.65 -17.52
CA MET A 3 -8.64 -4.51 -17.36
C MET A 3 -9.21 -3.44 -18.30
N ALA A 4 -10.46 -3.61 -18.74
CA ALA A 4 -11.14 -2.62 -19.58
C ALA A 4 -11.44 -1.32 -18.79
N PRO A 5 -11.50 -0.14 -19.43
CA PRO A 5 -11.70 1.15 -18.75
C PRO A 5 -12.94 1.24 -17.84
N ASN A 6 -14.04 0.60 -18.23
CA ASN A 6 -15.27 0.54 -17.44
C ASN A 6 -15.18 -0.44 -16.25
N GLN A 7 -14.29 -1.43 -16.32
CA GLN A 7 -13.97 -2.33 -15.20
C GLN A 7 -13.08 -1.60 -14.19
N LEU A 8 -12.15 -0.76 -14.67
CA LEU A 8 -11.31 0.08 -13.83
C LEU A 8 -12.16 1.04 -12.99
N GLU A 9 -13.06 1.84 -13.57
CA GLU A 9 -13.91 2.76 -12.79
C GLU A 9 -14.75 2.04 -11.73
N SER A 10 -15.35 0.89 -12.07
CA SER A 10 -16.13 0.10 -11.10
C SER A 10 -15.31 -0.57 -10.00
N PHE A 11 -14.02 -0.83 -10.27
CA PHE A 11 -13.07 -1.37 -9.30
C PHE A 11 -12.63 -0.28 -8.31
N TRP A 12 -12.39 0.95 -8.81
CA TRP A 12 -12.04 2.11 -7.99
C TRP A 12 -13.20 2.68 -7.16
N GLU A 13 -14.46 2.45 -7.55
CA GLU A 13 -15.64 2.81 -6.72
C GLU A 13 -15.95 1.79 -5.62
N LYS A 14 -15.37 0.58 -5.68
CA LYS A 14 -15.56 -0.52 -4.72
C LYS A 14 -14.23 -1.02 -4.19
N LEU A 15 -13.36 -0.09 -3.84
CA LEU A 15 -12.03 -0.42 -3.35
C LEU A 15 -12.14 -1.29 -2.10
N PRO A 16 -11.54 -2.51 -2.10
CA PRO A 16 -11.45 -3.34 -0.91
C PRO A 16 -10.83 -2.58 0.26
N SER A 17 -9.88 -1.70 -0.02
CA SER A 17 -9.22 -0.83 0.97
C SER A 17 -10.16 0.15 1.65
N MET A 18 -11.11 0.78 0.94
CA MET A 18 -12.09 1.69 1.55
C MET A 18 -13.00 0.95 2.52
N GLN A 19 -13.46 -0.25 2.15
CA GLN A 19 -14.27 -1.06 3.06
C GLN A 19 -13.48 -1.46 4.31
N MET A 20 -12.22 -1.87 4.15
CA MET A 20 -11.35 -2.20 5.28
C MET A 20 -11.10 -1.00 6.21
N ILE A 21 -10.93 0.20 5.64
CA ILE A 21 -10.80 1.45 6.40
C ILE A 21 -12.09 1.73 7.16
N ASP A 22 -13.25 1.64 6.52
CA ASP A 22 -14.55 1.88 7.16
C ASP A 22 -14.80 0.86 8.28
N ASP A 23 -14.56 -0.43 8.04
CA ASP A 23 -14.69 -1.48 9.04
C ASP A 23 -13.76 -1.20 10.24
N TRP A 24 -12.52 -0.76 9.99
CA TRP A 24 -11.59 -0.41 11.06
C TRP A 24 -12.04 0.84 11.84
N VAL A 25 -12.44 1.90 11.14
CA VAL A 25 -12.91 3.16 11.73
C VAL A 25 -14.20 2.96 12.52
N HIS A 26 -15.04 1.99 12.17
CA HIS A 26 -16.29 1.69 12.87
C HIS A 26 -16.14 0.70 14.04
N ASN A 27 -15.20 -0.24 13.98
CA ASN A 27 -14.99 -1.25 15.02
C ASN A 27 -14.17 -0.74 16.24
N GLN A 28 -14.10 0.58 16.45
CA GLN A 28 -13.22 1.28 17.39
C GLN A 28 -13.08 0.60 18.76
N ASN A 29 -11.87 0.11 19.04
CA ASN A 29 -11.42 -0.20 20.41
C ASN A 29 -9.90 -0.02 20.63
N TYR A 30 -9.09 0.16 19.57
CA TYR A 30 -7.63 0.27 19.66
C TYR A 30 -7.05 1.26 18.65
N SER A 31 -5.85 1.78 18.90
CA SER A 31 -5.10 2.60 17.95
C SER A 31 -4.41 1.73 16.90
N LEU A 32 -4.55 2.04 15.61
CA LEU A 32 -3.83 1.34 14.54
C LEU A 32 -2.34 1.67 14.62
N ASP A 33 -1.48 0.66 14.71
CA ASP A 33 -0.04 0.87 14.83
C ASP A 33 0.60 1.15 13.47
N VAL A 34 0.22 0.38 12.44
CA VAL A 34 0.83 0.49 11.11
C VAL A 34 -0.16 0.26 9.99
N VAL A 35 -0.03 1.03 8.91
CA VAL A 35 -0.68 0.76 7.64
C VAL A 35 0.40 0.54 6.59
N LEU A 36 0.33 -0.59 5.89
CA LEU A 36 1.18 -0.89 4.75
C LEU A 36 0.42 -0.53 3.47
N ILE A 37 1.06 0.22 2.58
CA ILE A 37 0.51 0.56 1.25
C ILE A 37 1.52 0.18 0.17
N ASP A 38 1.03 -0.52 -0.85
CA ASP A 38 1.79 -0.99 -2.02
C ASP A 38 0.80 -1.43 -3.13
N ASP A 39 1.35 -2.10 -4.13
CA ASP A 39 0.65 -2.86 -5.15
C ASP A 39 0.26 -4.29 -4.68
N SER A 40 0.51 -5.26 -5.54
CA SER A 40 0.28 -6.69 -5.36
C SER A 40 0.96 -7.31 -4.14
N LEU A 41 2.16 -6.86 -3.75
CA LEU A 41 2.88 -7.50 -2.63
C LEU A 41 2.11 -7.38 -1.32
N VAL A 42 1.62 -6.18 -1.02
CA VAL A 42 0.81 -5.93 0.18
C VAL A 42 -0.60 -6.47 0.00
N GLU A 43 -1.15 -6.51 -1.22
CA GLU A 43 -2.43 -7.19 -1.46
C GLU A 43 -2.34 -8.70 -1.13
N HIS A 44 -1.22 -9.33 -1.47
CA HIS A 44 -1.00 -10.74 -1.17
C HIS A 44 -0.87 -11.01 0.34
N MET A 45 -0.40 -10.03 1.12
CA MET A 45 -0.41 -10.13 2.59
C MET A 45 -1.82 -10.21 3.16
N GLU A 46 -2.83 -9.73 2.43
CA GLU A 46 -4.24 -9.90 2.78
C GLU A 46 -4.83 -11.23 2.26
N GLY A 47 -4.01 -12.10 1.64
CA GLY A 47 -4.47 -13.33 1.02
C GLY A 47 -5.23 -13.11 -0.28
N LYS A 48 -5.15 -11.91 -0.86
CA LYS A 48 -5.97 -11.49 -2.01
C LYS A 48 -5.11 -11.24 -3.25
N GLU A 49 -5.74 -11.34 -4.41
CA GLU A 49 -5.19 -10.86 -5.69
C GLU A 49 -6.36 -10.26 -6.49
N LEU A 50 -6.20 -9.02 -6.94
CA LEU A 50 -7.25 -8.26 -7.64
C LEU A 50 -8.58 -8.21 -6.87
N GLY A 51 -8.49 -8.02 -5.55
CA GLY A 51 -9.60 -7.91 -4.61
C GLY A 51 -10.30 -9.22 -4.29
N LYS A 52 -9.74 -10.37 -4.67
CA LYS A 52 -10.34 -11.69 -4.46
C LYS A 52 -9.43 -12.57 -3.61
N GLU A 53 -10.02 -13.25 -2.64
CA GLU A 53 -9.35 -14.28 -1.84
C GLU A 53 -8.72 -15.34 -2.74
N GLN A 54 -7.45 -15.65 -2.49
CA GLN A 54 -6.71 -16.69 -3.18
C GLN A 54 -6.26 -17.75 -2.18
N THR A 55 -6.66 -19.00 -2.42
CA THR A 55 -6.28 -20.13 -1.56
C THR A 55 -4.76 -20.34 -1.51
N SER A 56 -4.04 -19.97 -2.57
CA SER A 56 -2.58 -20.02 -2.63
C SER A 56 -1.89 -18.99 -1.75
N LEU A 57 -2.56 -17.88 -1.42
CA LEU A 57 -2.01 -16.77 -0.62
C LEU A 57 -2.42 -16.84 0.86
N ARG A 58 -3.16 -17.88 1.25
CA ARG A 58 -3.56 -18.09 2.64
C ARG A 58 -2.37 -18.09 3.60
N ARG A 59 -1.25 -18.66 3.18
CA ARG A 59 -0.04 -18.69 4.01
C ARG A 59 0.50 -17.27 4.27
N ASP A 60 0.48 -16.42 3.25
CA ASP A 60 0.95 -15.03 3.34
C ASP A 60 0.06 -14.23 4.31
N HIS A 61 -1.26 -14.40 4.21
CA HIS A 61 -2.24 -13.87 5.18
C HIS A 61 -1.99 -14.37 6.61
N ASP A 62 -1.85 -15.68 6.81
CA ASP A 62 -1.62 -16.26 8.13
C ASP A 62 -0.31 -15.73 8.76
N VAL A 63 0.72 -15.43 7.95
CA VAL A 63 1.97 -14.80 8.42
C VAL A 63 1.77 -13.34 8.78
N PHE A 64 1.01 -12.60 7.97
CA PHE A 64 0.69 -11.20 8.28
C PHE A 64 -0.05 -11.09 9.61
N ASP A 65 -1.11 -11.88 9.83
CA ASP A 65 -1.87 -11.90 11.08
C ASP A 65 -0.98 -12.24 12.29
N GLN A 66 -0.12 -13.24 12.17
CA GLN A 66 0.81 -13.62 13.26
C GLN A 66 1.77 -12.50 13.67
N LEU A 67 2.04 -11.53 12.80
CA LEU A 67 2.96 -10.43 13.05
C LEU A 67 2.23 -9.13 13.42
N PHE A 68 1.09 -8.87 12.77
CA PHE A 68 0.38 -7.59 12.75
C PHE A 68 -1.06 -7.67 13.25
N ASN A 69 -1.44 -8.73 13.96
CA ASN A 69 -2.68 -8.78 14.71
C ASN A 69 -2.40 -9.19 16.17
N LYS A 70 -2.59 -8.27 17.11
CA LYS A 70 -2.32 -8.55 18.53
C LYS A 70 -3.24 -9.62 19.12
N SER A 71 -4.44 -9.77 18.58
CA SER A 71 -5.39 -10.79 19.03
C SER A 71 -4.90 -12.21 18.70
N ASP A 72 -4.07 -12.33 17.67
CA ASP A 72 -3.46 -13.59 17.22
C ASP A 72 -2.00 -13.74 17.69
N GLY A 73 -1.57 -12.91 18.64
CA GLY A 73 -0.24 -12.97 19.26
C GLY A 73 0.84 -12.11 18.58
N GLY A 74 0.46 -11.31 17.58
CA GLY A 74 1.32 -10.32 16.94
C GLY A 74 1.75 -9.18 17.88
N ALA A 75 2.81 -8.47 17.48
CA ALA A 75 3.35 -7.37 18.28
C ALA A 75 2.62 -6.04 18.05
N LEU A 76 1.95 -5.92 16.90
CA LEU A 76 1.33 -4.69 16.40
C LEU A 76 -0.07 -5.00 15.90
N ASP A 77 -0.93 -3.99 15.82
CA ASP A 77 -2.14 -4.04 15.00
C ASP A 77 -1.87 -3.30 13.68
N GLY A 78 -1.95 -4.00 12.57
CA GLY A 78 -1.65 -3.48 11.24
C GLY A 78 -2.76 -3.73 10.23
N LEU A 79 -2.80 -2.90 9.18
CA LEU A 79 -3.63 -3.13 8.00
C LEU A 79 -2.75 -3.14 6.75
N ALA A 80 -2.96 -4.11 5.88
CA ALA A 80 -2.35 -4.18 4.56
C ALA A 80 -3.34 -3.66 3.51
N LEU A 81 -3.08 -2.48 2.96
CA LEU A 81 -3.96 -1.81 1.99
C LEU A 81 -3.32 -1.78 0.60
N GLY A 82 -2.84 -2.94 0.15
CA GLY A 82 -2.26 -3.12 -1.17
C GLY A 82 -3.31 -3.38 -2.25
N ILE A 83 -3.05 -2.93 -3.47
CA ILE A 83 -3.92 -3.17 -4.63
C ILE A 83 -3.07 -3.53 -5.84
N GLY A 84 -3.20 -4.75 -6.37
CA GLY A 84 -2.48 -5.19 -7.57
C GLY A 84 -2.59 -4.20 -8.73
N GLY A 85 -1.44 -3.80 -9.28
CA GLY A 85 -1.34 -2.80 -10.35
C GLY A 85 -1.33 -1.33 -9.87
N ASP A 86 -1.27 -1.06 -8.56
CA ASP A 86 -1.08 0.29 -8.06
C ASP A 86 0.28 0.85 -8.50
N ARG A 87 0.20 1.87 -9.35
CA ARG A 87 1.29 2.82 -9.58
C ARG A 87 1.17 3.97 -8.60
N CYS A 88 2.23 4.74 -8.40
CA CYS A 88 2.27 5.89 -7.50
C CYS A 88 1.08 6.84 -7.72
N ALA A 89 0.70 7.09 -8.98
CA ALA A 89 -0.43 7.96 -9.31
C ALA A 89 -1.80 7.37 -8.91
N ASN A 90 -1.97 6.04 -9.03
CA ASN A 90 -3.22 5.37 -8.64
C ASN A 90 -3.38 5.41 -7.11
N LEU A 91 -2.31 5.05 -6.40
CA LEU A 91 -2.25 5.11 -4.94
C LEU A 91 -2.53 6.53 -4.43
N LEU A 92 -1.88 7.54 -5.01
CA LEU A 92 -2.12 8.95 -4.67
C LEU A 92 -3.59 9.34 -4.86
N TYR A 93 -4.20 8.91 -5.98
CA TYR A 93 -5.60 9.20 -6.27
C TYR A 93 -6.53 8.61 -5.19
N ARG A 94 -6.43 7.31 -4.87
CA ARG A 94 -7.32 6.70 -3.87
C ARG A 94 -7.11 7.24 -2.46
N LEU A 95 -5.86 7.53 -2.07
CA LEU A 95 -5.56 8.18 -0.80
C LEU A 95 -6.28 9.53 -0.71
N THR A 96 -6.14 10.37 -1.73
CA THR A 96 -6.74 11.71 -1.74
C THR A 96 -8.25 11.71 -2.03
N ASN A 97 -8.83 10.57 -2.42
CA ASN A 97 -10.22 10.44 -2.82
C ASN A 97 -11.01 9.43 -1.96
N GLY A 98 -10.71 9.37 -0.67
CA GLY A 98 -11.56 8.69 0.32
C GLY A 98 -10.82 8.02 1.45
N GLU A 99 -9.61 7.51 1.20
CA GLU A 99 -8.91 6.67 2.19
C GLU A 99 -8.18 7.50 3.26
N LEU A 100 -7.65 8.66 2.87
CA LEU A 100 -6.93 9.56 3.78
C LEU A 100 -7.92 10.45 4.55
N THR A 101 -8.52 9.90 5.60
CA THR A 101 -9.43 10.62 6.50
C THR A 101 -8.79 10.92 7.85
N LYS A 102 -9.24 11.99 8.52
CA LYS A 102 -8.77 12.30 9.89
C LYS A 102 -9.05 11.19 10.90
N ALA A 103 -10.09 10.38 10.68
CA ALA A 103 -10.45 9.27 11.55
C ALA A 103 -9.51 8.06 11.37
N PHE A 104 -8.94 7.90 10.16
CA PHE A 104 -8.00 6.84 9.84
C PHE A 104 -6.56 7.30 10.08
N ASN A 105 -6.14 7.34 11.34
CA ASN A 105 -4.87 7.94 11.78
C ASN A 105 -3.92 6.90 12.40
N PRO A 106 -3.24 6.07 11.59
CA PRO A 106 -2.26 5.12 12.11
C PRO A 106 -1.02 5.84 12.66
N LYS A 107 -0.29 5.18 13.56
CA LYS A 107 0.99 5.70 14.09
C LYS A 107 2.08 5.70 13.02
N VAL A 108 2.06 4.71 12.12
CA VAL A 108 3.04 4.54 11.05
C VAL A 108 2.33 4.28 9.72
N TRP A 109 2.75 5.00 8.68
CA TRP A 109 2.53 4.62 7.29
C TRP A 109 3.79 3.99 6.72
N TRP A 110 3.72 2.73 6.29
CA TRP A 110 4.80 2.02 5.63
C TRP A 110 4.51 1.96 4.14
N ILE A 111 5.34 2.64 3.35
CA ILE A 111 5.19 2.80 1.91
C ILE A 111 6.21 1.92 1.21
N VAL A 112 5.73 1.01 0.39
CA VAL A 112 6.52 0.29 -0.62
C VAL A 112 5.72 0.50 -1.89
N VAL A 113 6.18 1.27 -2.87
CA VAL A 113 5.41 1.47 -4.12
C VAL A 113 6.35 1.96 -5.21
N GLY A 114 6.07 1.60 -6.46
CA GLY A 114 6.84 2.03 -7.62
C GLY A 114 7.39 0.87 -8.47
N THR A 115 7.19 -0.38 -8.03
CA THR A 115 7.51 -1.58 -8.83
C THR A 115 6.72 -1.57 -10.12
N GLU A 116 5.40 -1.42 -10.06
CA GLU A 116 4.54 -1.29 -11.25
C GLU A 116 4.91 -0.07 -12.12
N ASP A 117 5.29 1.06 -11.53
CA ASP A 117 5.74 2.21 -12.32
C ASP A 117 7.00 1.89 -13.13
N TRP A 118 7.96 1.18 -12.52
CA TRP A 118 9.18 0.71 -13.17
C TRP A 118 8.89 -0.32 -14.26
N GLU A 119 8.05 -1.32 -14.00
CA GLU A 119 7.69 -2.34 -14.99
C GLU A 119 7.04 -1.73 -16.24
N PHE A 120 6.31 -0.62 -16.09
CA PHE A 120 5.72 0.14 -17.19
C PHE A 120 6.64 1.22 -17.79
N GLY A 121 7.93 1.23 -17.42
CA GLY A 121 8.98 2.05 -18.04
C GLY A 121 9.08 3.48 -17.51
N SER A 122 8.56 3.76 -16.31
CA SER A 122 8.74 5.06 -15.67
C SER A 122 10.20 5.30 -15.30
N THR A 123 10.65 6.55 -15.43
CA THR A 123 12.01 6.93 -15.02
C THR A 123 12.14 6.92 -13.49
N PRO A 124 13.35 6.68 -12.94
CA PRO A 124 13.58 6.78 -11.50
C PRO A 124 13.11 8.09 -10.87
N ALA A 125 13.31 9.21 -11.58
CA ALA A 125 12.86 10.53 -11.13
C ALA A 125 11.32 10.66 -11.08
N ALA A 126 10.61 10.01 -12.00
CA ALA A 126 9.14 10.00 -11.99
C ALA A 126 8.60 9.17 -10.81
N ILE A 127 9.22 8.01 -10.53
CA ILE A 127 8.86 7.15 -9.38
C ILE A 127 9.11 7.91 -8.08
N LEU A 128 10.29 8.53 -7.92
CA LEU A 128 10.61 9.39 -6.79
C LEU A 128 9.59 10.51 -6.59
N ALA A 129 9.22 11.22 -7.67
CA ALA A 129 8.22 12.28 -7.60
C ALA A 129 6.85 11.77 -7.15
N GLY A 130 6.46 10.57 -7.61
CA GLY A 130 5.24 9.89 -7.18
C GLY A 130 5.25 9.58 -5.68
N VAL A 131 6.33 8.97 -5.17
CA VAL A 131 6.49 8.68 -3.73
C VAL A 131 6.47 9.97 -2.91
N ILE A 132 7.16 11.03 -3.34
CA ILE A 132 7.13 12.34 -2.67
C ILE A 132 5.70 12.90 -2.62
N ALA A 133 4.94 12.78 -3.70
CA ALA A 133 3.55 13.25 -3.73
C ALA A 133 2.66 12.51 -2.74
N ILE A 134 2.82 11.18 -2.62
CA ILE A 134 2.12 10.35 -1.62
C ILE A 134 2.49 10.79 -0.19
N VAL A 135 3.79 10.95 0.09
CA VAL A 135 4.28 11.42 1.41
C VAL A 135 3.68 12.78 1.76
N ASN A 136 3.65 13.71 0.80
CA ASN A 136 3.07 15.04 1.00
C ASN A 136 1.56 14.97 1.24
N ALA A 137 0.84 14.12 0.51
CA ALA A 137 -0.59 13.90 0.74
C ALA A 137 -0.85 13.40 2.16
N ILE A 138 -0.13 12.35 2.60
CA ILE A 138 -0.26 11.80 3.96
C ILE A 138 0.02 12.87 5.02
N ARG A 139 1.15 13.60 4.90
CA ARG A 139 1.51 14.66 5.85
C ARG A 139 0.51 15.82 5.89
N SER A 140 -0.21 16.09 4.80
CA SER A 140 -1.20 17.16 4.77
C SER A 140 -2.41 16.88 5.68
N VAL A 141 -2.73 15.61 5.92
CA VAL A 141 -3.82 15.18 6.81
C VAL A 141 -3.31 14.72 8.17
N HIS A 142 -2.17 14.02 8.20
CA HIS A 142 -1.53 13.44 9.37
C HIS A 142 -0.11 14.00 9.57
N PRO A 143 0.05 15.26 9.99
CA PRO A 143 1.36 15.92 10.04
C PRO A 143 2.36 15.24 11.00
N ASP A 144 1.84 14.60 12.05
CA ASP A 144 2.62 13.99 13.14
C ASP A 144 2.83 12.47 12.98
N THR A 145 2.24 11.84 11.95
CA THR A 145 2.42 10.39 11.73
C THR A 145 3.85 10.08 11.27
N GLN A 146 4.38 8.94 11.70
CA GLN A 146 5.65 8.47 11.19
C GLN A 146 5.45 7.85 9.81
N ILE A 147 6.35 8.16 8.88
CA ILE A 147 6.32 7.58 7.54
C ILE A 147 7.62 6.81 7.33
N VAL A 148 7.50 5.54 6.98
CA VAL A 148 8.60 4.67 6.57
C VAL A 148 8.51 4.52 5.06
N ILE A 149 9.59 4.87 4.38
CA ILE A 149 9.73 4.64 2.94
C ILE A 149 10.67 3.45 2.79
N ASN A 150 10.17 2.35 2.23
CA ASN A 150 10.96 1.18 1.94
C ASN A 150 11.61 1.32 0.56
N SER A 151 12.79 0.71 0.41
CA SER A 151 13.36 0.47 -0.91
C SER A 151 12.41 -0.37 -1.77
N LEU A 152 12.43 -0.14 -3.09
CA LEU A 152 11.93 -1.12 -4.03
C LEU A 152 12.68 -2.43 -3.82
N LEU A 153 11.93 -3.54 -3.78
CA LEU A 153 12.48 -4.85 -3.48
C LEU A 153 13.36 -5.38 -4.61
N PRO A 154 14.29 -6.31 -4.34
CA PRO A 154 15.10 -6.90 -5.38
C PRO A 154 14.26 -7.68 -6.40
N HIS A 155 14.47 -7.41 -7.68
CA HIS A 155 13.94 -8.23 -8.78
C HIS A 155 14.99 -9.22 -9.28
N GLN A 156 14.54 -10.31 -9.93
CA GLN A 156 15.45 -11.29 -10.54
C GLN A 156 16.35 -10.67 -11.62
N VAL A 157 15.88 -9.60 -12.27
CA VAL A 157 16.68 -8.79 -13.17
C VAL A 157 17.45 -7.78 -12.35
N ASN A 158 18.78 -7.84 -12.41
CA ASN A 158 19.62 -6.80 -11.82
C ASN A 158 19.51 -5.52 -12.67
N ASP A 159 18.57 -4.66 -12.30
CA ASP A 159 18.29 -3.42 -13.00
C ASP A 159 18.87 -2.21 -12.24
N GLU A 160 19.80 -1.52 -12.88
CA GLU A 160 20.43 -0.31 -12.33
C GLU A 160 19.40 0.80 -12.07
N SER A 161 18.27 0.83 -12.78
CA SER A 161 17.21 1.83 -12.57
C SER A 161 16.49 1.63 -11.24
N ILE A 162 16.23 0.40 -10.80
CA ILE A 162 15.69 0.10 -9.45
C ILE A 162 16.68 0.60 -8.39
N ARG A 163 17.97 0.32 -8.60
CA ARG A 163 19.03 0.79 -7.69
C ARG A 163 19.10 2.32 -7.65
N GLN A 164 18.91 2.99 -8.79
CA GLN A 164 18.84 4.45 -8.83
C GLN A 164 17.64 5.00 -8.06
N VAL A 165 16.47 4.37 -8.14
CA VAL A 165 15.30 4.76 -7.33
C VAL A 165 15.64 4.69 -5.84
N ASN A 166 16.18 3.57 -5.38
CA ASN A 166 16.52 3.37 -3.97
C ASN A 166 17.57 4.40 -3.48
N LEU A 167 18.61 4.65 -4.28
CA LEU A 167 19.60 5.70 -3.98
C LEU A 167 18.97 7.10 -3.88
N MET A 168 17.99 7.41 -4.74
CA MET A 168 17.29 8.70 -4.69
C MET A 168 16.35 8.82 -3.49
N LEU A 169 15.74 7.71 -3.06
CA LEU A 169 14.93 7.64 -1.84
C LEU A 169 15.78 7.68 -0.57
N GLY A 170 17.10 7.45 -0.69
CA GLY A 170 18.04 7.44 0.44
C GLY A 170 18.07 6.12 1.21
N CYS A 171 17.69 5.02 0.56
CA CYS A 171 17.63 3.68 1.12
C CYS A 171 18.52 2.67 0.37
#